data_AF-A0AAV5ZMX4-F1
#
_entry.id   AF-A0AAV5ZMX4-F1
#
_cell.length_a   1.000
_cell.length_b   1.000
_cell.length_c   1.000
_cell.angle_alpha   90.00
_cell.angle_beta   90.00
_cell.angle_gamma   90.00
#
_symmetry.space_group_name_H-M   'P 1'
#
loop_
_entity.id
_entity.type
_entity.pdbx_description
1 polymer ?
#
loop_
_entity_poly.entity_id
_entity_poly.type
_entity_poly.pdbx_seq_one_letter_code
_entity_poly.pdbx_strand_id
1 'polypeptide(L)'
;MNRSARVALILGGLVLGLASPALAQTATANLSVSATVAKNCSITTTAVAFGSYDPVVTHASTPLDGTGTVVVTCTKGAGTRIDLGLGANASGSTRRMAGGADFLTYELYQNTGRTTVWGSGAAAGQTIVAAPSKAPRTFTVYGRVAAGQDVAAASYNDTVVATINF
;
A
#
# COMPACT_ATOMS: atom_id res chain seq x y z
N MET A 1 56.93 78.88 48.81
CA MET A 1 56.43 77.59 48.29
C MET A 1 55.20 77.18 49.07
N ASN A 2 54.09 76.92 48.36
CA ASN A 2 52.83 76.27 48.77
C ASN A 2 51.88 77.03 49.75
N ARG A 3 50.75 77.59 49.28
CA ARG A 3 49.44 76.98 48.84
C ARG A 3 48.48 76.86 50.05
N SER A 4 47.39 77.61 50.15
CA SER A 4 46.02 77.30 49.64
C SER A 4 45.02 77.86 50.67
N ALA A 5 43.73 78.11 50.47
CA ALA A 5 42.82 78.28 49.33
C ALA A 5 41.48 78.71 49.95
N ARG A 6 40.75 79.64 49.31
CA ARG A 6 39.38 80.01 49.68
C ARG A 6 38.41 78.97 49.13
N VAL A 7 37.51 78.45 49.96
CA VAL A 7 36.44 77.53 49.54
C VAL A 7 35.14 78.33 49.45
N ALA A 8 34.63 78.49 48.23
CA ALA A 8 33.29 79.00 47.96
C ALA A 8 32.39 77.81 47.60
N LEU A 9 31.30 77.64 48.36
CA LEU A 9 30.27 76.64 48.11
C LEU A 9 29.39 77.10 46.94
N ILE A 10 29.34 76.32 45.85
CA ILE A 10 28.31 76.41 44.82
C ILE A 10 27.43 75.16 44.97
N LEU A 11 26.16 75.37 45.32
CA LEU A 11 25.14 74.32 45.39
C LEU A 11 24.80 73.82 43.99
N GLY A 12 25.33 72.66 43.61
CA GLY A 12 24.90 71.91 42.42
C GLY A 12 23.69 71.03 42.75
N GLY A 13 22.53 71.31 42.16
CA GLY A 13 21.36 70.44 42.21
C GLY A 13 21.54 69.24 41.28
N LEU A 14 21.79 68.06 41.85
CA LEU A 14 21.85 66.80 41.13
C LEU A 14 20.43 66.29 40.88
N VAL A 15 19.94 66.40 39.64
CA VAL A 15 18.70 65.72 39.21
C VAL A 15 19.02 64.23 39.07
N LEU A 16 18.63 63.42 40.06
CA LEU A 16 18.64 61.97 39.95
C LEU A 16 17.58 61.54 38.92
N GLY A 17 18.01 61.31 37.69
CA GLY A 17 17.20 60.64 36.68
C GLY A 17 16.92 59.20 37.15
N LEU A 18 15.67 58.93 37.51
CA LEU A 18 15.18 57.58 37.78
C LEU A 18 15.31 56.77 36.49
N ALA A 19 16.35 55.94 36.37
CA ALA A 19 16.42 54.91 35.35
C ALA A 19 15.36 53.86 35.68
N SER A 20 14.18 53.99 35.09
CA SER A 20 13.11 52.99 35.23
C SER A 20 13.63 51.62 34.77
N PRO A 21 13.45 50.54 35.54
CA PRO A 21 13.80 49.21 35.06
C PRO A 21 12.95 48.90 33.83
N ALA A 22 13.60 48.61 32.70
CA ALA A 22 12.91 48.12 31.52
C ALA A 22 12.41 46.69 31.84
N LEU A 23 11.13 46.57 32.16
CA LEU A 23 10.49 45.27 32.34
C LEU A 23 10.38 44.58 30.98
N ALA A 24 11.14 43.51 30.77
CA ALA A 24 10.96 42.64 29.61
C ALA A 24 9.63 41.90 29.74
N GLN A 25 8.58 42.45 29.12
CA GLN A 25 7.25 41.84 29.11
C GLN A 25 7.18 40.82 27.97
N THR A 26 6.90 39.57 28.31
CA THR A 26 6.65 38.50 27.34
C THR A 26 5.17 38.50 26.94
N ALA A 27 4.91 38.37 25.64
CA ALA A 27 3.57 38.18 25.08
C ALA A 27 3.50 36.81 24.41
N THR A 28 2.42 36.07 24.64
CA THR A 28 2.22 34.72 24.09
C THR A 28 0.88 34.62 23.38
N ALA A 29 0.86 33.87 22.27
CA ALA A 29 -0.35 33.49 21.55
C ALA A 29 -0.30 32.00 21.21
N ASN A 30 -1.46 31.38 21.04
CA ASN A 30 -1.55 29.98 20.62
C ASN A 30 -1.46 29.88 19.10
N LEU A 31 -0.63 28.95 18.61
CA LEU A 31 -0.58 28.56 17.21
C LEU A 31 -1.34 27.25 17.02
N SER A 32 -2.33 27.23 16.13
CA SER A 32 -3.00 25.98 15.74
C SER A 32 -2.16 25.22 14.71
N VAL A 33 -2.03 23.91 14.91
CA VAL A 33 -1.33 22.99 14.00
C VAL A 33 -2.24 21.81 13.71
N SER A 34 -2.43 21.48 12.43
CA SER A 34 -3.32 20.40 11.99
C SER A 34 -2.76 19.63 10.79
N ALA A 35 -3.10 18.35 10.69
CA ALA A 35 -2.81 17.49 9.54
C ALA A 35 -3.96 16.51 9.30
N THR A 36 -4.10 16.00 8.07
CA THR A 36 -5.08 14.95 7.69
C THR A 36 -4.35 13.72 7.15
N VAL A 37 -4.82 12.53 7.50
CA VAL A 37 -4.33 11.25 6.96
C VAL A 37 -5.45 10.59 6.16
N ALA A 38 -5.28 10.46 4.85
CA ALA A 38 -6.23 9.79 3.98
C ALA A 38 -6.08 8.26 4.02
N LYS A 39 -7.16 7.53 3.69
CA LYS A 39 -7.06 6.10 3.37
C LYS A 39 -6.21 5.94 2.11
N ASN A 40 -5.20 5.10 2.18
CA ASN A 40 -4.34 4.80 1.03
C ASN A 40 -3.80 3.38 1.16
N CYS A 41 -3.61 2.71 0.04
CA CYS A 41 -3.00 1.40 -0.04
C CYS A 41 -2.11 1.29 -1.28
N SER A 42 -1.00 0.57 -1.15
CA SER A 42 -0.21 0.08 -2.29
C SER A 42 -0.45 -1.42 -2.49
N ILE A 43 -0.25 -1.87 -3.74
CA ILE A 43 -0.36 -3.28 -4.14
C ILE A 43 0.89 -3.68 -4.90
N THR A 44 1.40 -4.87 -4.61
CA THR A 44 2.41 -5.56 -5.42
C THR A 44 2.00 -7.01 -5.61
N THR A 45 2.46 -7.63 -6.70
CA THR A 45 2.11 -9.01 -7.03
C THR A 45 3.34 -9.84 -7.31
N THR A 46 3.22 -11.14 -7.08
CA THR A 46 4.14 -12.17 -7.55
C THR A 46 3.35 -13.12 -8.45
N ALA A 47 3.92 -13.45 -9.61
CA ALA A 47 3.24 -14.25 -10.61
C ALA A 47 2.84 -15.63 -10.06
N VAL A 48 1.70 -16.13 -10.53
CA VAL A 48 1.34 -17.55 -10.38
C VAL A 48 2.09 -18.31 -11.46
N ALA A 49 3.15 -19.01 -11.09
CA ALA A 49 3.89 -19.85 -12.01
C ALA A 49 3.35 -21.29 -11.93
N PHE A 50 2.79 -21.80 -13.03
CA PHE A 50 2.29 -23.17 -13.12
C PHE A 50 3.39 -24.18 -13.44
N GLY A 51 4.41 -23.79 -14.21
CA GLY A 51 5.43 -24.72 -14.70
C GLY A 51 4.97 -25.48 -15.95
N SER A 52 5.53 -26.68 -16.16
CA SER A 52 5.28 -27.48 -17.35
C SER A 52 3.92 -28.19 -17.29
N TYR A 53 3.09 -27.94 -18.30
CA TYR A 53 1.85 -28.68 -18.54
C TYR A 53 2.08 -29.81 -19.53
N ASP A 54 1.54 -30.98 -19.22
CA ASP A 54 1.70 -32.22 -20.00
C ASP A 54 0.32 -32.87 -20.11
N PRO A 55 -0.43 -32.62 -21.20
CA PRO A 55 -1.79 -33.13 -21.35
C PRO A 55 -1.85 -34.64 -21.62
N VAL A 56 -0.73 -35.31 -21.91
CA VAL A 56 -0.71 -36.70 -22.37
C VAL A 56 -0.55 -37.67 -21.21
N VAL A 57 0.32 -37.37 -20.24
CA VAL A 57 0.63 -38.28 -19.14
C VAL A 57 0.23 -37.66 -17.80
N THR A 58 0.93 -36.60 -17.40
CA THR A 58 0.83 -36.08 -16.03
C THR A 58 -0.51 -35.39 -15.80
N HIS A 59 -0.90 -34.50 -16.71
CA HIS A 59 -2.09 -33.66 -16.59
C HIS A 59 -3.24 -34.15 -17.46
N ALA A 60 -3.18 -35.39 -17.95
CA ALA A 60 -4.30 -36.03 -18.64
C ALA A 60 -5.55 -36.12 -17.74
N SER A 61 -5.35 -36.42 -16.45
CA SER A 61 -6.44 -36.54 -15.46
C SER A 61 -6.18 -35.79 -14.16
N THR A 62 -5.03 -35.14 -13.99
CA THR A 62 -4.71 -34.36 -12.79
C THR A 62 -4.50 -32.89 -13.14
N PRO A 63 -5.06 -31.94 -12.35
CA PRO A 63 -4.88 -30.52 -12.63
C PRO A 63 -3.44 -30.08 -12.31
N LEU A 64 -2.95 -29.06 -13.03
CA LEU A 64 -1.68 -28.40 -12.70
C LEU A 64 -1.96 -27.21 -11.78
N ASP A 65 -1.36 -27.26 -10.59
CA ASP A 65 -1.59 -26.29 -9.53
C ASP A 65 -0.35 -25.39 -9.37
N GLY A 66 -0.58 -24.09 -9.18
CA GLY A 66 0.45 -23.09 -8.92
C GLY A 66 0.03 -22.12 -7.82
N THR A 67 0.98 -21.32 -7.34
CA THR A 67 0.73 -20.26 -6.37
C THR A 67 1.48 -18.98 -6.72
N GLY A 68 0.89 -17.85 -6.38
CA GLY A 68 1.49 -16.51 -6.42
C GLY A 68 1.03 -15.71 -5.20
N THR A 69 1.31 -14.42 -5.16
CA THR A 69 0.92 -13.57 -4.03
C THR A 69 0.47 -12.19 -4.45
N VAL A 70 -0.47 -11.63 -3.70
CA VAL A 70 -0.77 -10.20 -3.69
C VAL A 70 -0.37 -9.65 -2.32
N VAL A 71 0.47 -8.63 -2.31
CA VAL A 71 0.89 -7.94 -1.08
C VAL A 71 0.27 -6.56 -1.05
N VAL A 72 -0.43 -6.25 0.04
CA VAL A 72 -1.09 -4.96 0.23
C VAL A 72 -0.55 -4.27 1.48
N THR A 73 -0.22 -2.99 1.35
CA THR A 73 0.19 -2.14 2.46
C THR A 73 -0.75 -0.95 2.54
N CYS A 74 -1.50 -0.82 3.64
CA CYS A 74 -2.51 0.22 3.80
C CYS A 74 -2.23 1.14 4.99
N THR A 75 -2.80 2.34 4.98
CA THR A 75 -2.89 3.17 6.18
C THR A 75 -3.74 2.46 7.25
N LYS A 76 -3.38 2.64 8.53
CA LYS A 76 -4.08 2.01 9.66
C LYS A 76 -5.57 2.36 9.62
N GLY A 77 -6.43 1.36 9.79
CA GLY A 77 -7.88 1.49 9.78
C GLY A 77 -8.53 1.43 8.39
N ALA A 78 -7.75 1.38 7.30
CA ALA A 78 -8.32 1.19 5.96
C ALA A 78 -8.71 -0.28 5.75
N GLY A 79 -10.02 -0.55 5.67
CA GLY A 79 -10.57 -1.79 5.12
C GLY A 79 -10.73 -1.63 3.61
N THR A 80 -10.49 -2.70 2.87
CA THR A 80 -10.50 -2.69 1.40
C THR A 80 -10.99 -4.03 0.85
N ARG A 81 -11.10 -4.12 -0.47
CA ARG A 81 -11.32 -5.36 -1.21
C ARG A 81 -10.29 -5.46 -2.34
N ILE A 82 -9.77 -6.67 -2.57
CA ILE A 82 -8.91 -6.95 -3.73
C ILE A 82 -9.68 -7.74 -4.76
N ASP A 83 -9.60 -7.28 -5.99
CA ASP A 83 -10.22 -7.86 -7.16
C ASP A 83 -9.14 -8.43 -8.06
N LEU A 84 -9.40 -9.59 -8.64
CA LEU A 84 -8.61 -10.09 -9.75
C LEU A 84 -9.49 -10.09 -11.01
N GLY A 85 -9.03 -9.42 -12.06
CA GLY A 85 -9.69 -9.40 -13.37
C GLY A 85 -9.68 -10.76 -14.06
N LEU A 86 -10.30 -10.86 -15.24
CA LEU A 86 -10.39 -12.11 -16.00
C LEU A 86 -9.15 -12.42 -16.87
N GLY A 87 -8.18 -11.50 -16.89
CA GLY A 87 -7.01 -11.62 -17.76
C GLY A 87 -7.17 -10.92 -19.09
N ALA A 88 -6.06 -10.77 -19.82
CA ALA A 88 -6.02 -10.13 -21.13
C ALA A 88 -6.61 -11.03 -22.23
N ASN A 89 -6.63 -12.34 -22.00
CA ASN A 89 -7.04 -13.35 -22.99
C ASN A 89 -8.37 -14.07 -22.61
N ALA A 90 -9.15 -13.43 -21.74
CA ALA A 90 -10.44 -13.95 -21.28
C ALA A 90 -11.40 -14.26 -22.44
N SER A 91 -12.23 -15.28 -22.26
CA SER A 91 -13.39 -15.53 -23.13
C SER A 91 -14.64 -15.61 -22.26
N GLY A 92 -15.51 -14.59 -22.36
CA GLY A 92 -16.62 -14.44 -21.42
C GLY A 92 -16.10 -14.35 -19.98
N SER A 93 -16.54 -15.25 -19.11
CA SER A 93 -16.11 -15.36 -17.72
C SER A 93 -14.90 -16.28 -17.49
N THR A 94 -14.35 -16.88 -18.56
CA THR A 94 -13.28 -17.89 -18.45
C THR A 94 -11.92 -17.24 -18.63
N ARG A 95 -11.05 -17.38 -17.62
CA ARG A 95 -9.64 -16.99 -17.74
C ARG A 95 -8.88 -17.99 -18.59
N ARG A 96 -8.02 -17.49 -19.47
CA ARG A 96 -7.20 -18.31 -20.36
C ARG A 96 -5.85 -17.67 -20.57
N MET A 97 -4.82 -18.48 -20.70
CA MET A 97 -3.50 -18.06 -21.18
C MET A 97 -3.41 -18.34 -22.67
N ALA A 98 -2.72 -17.47 -23.42
CA ALA A 98 -2.54 -17.62 -24.86
C ALA A 98 -1.15 -18.18 -25.19
N GLY A 99 -1.09 -19.13 -26.12
CA GLY A 99 0.13 -19.72 -26.66
C GLY A 99 -0.02 -19.92 -28.17
N GLY A 100 0.52 -18.99 -28.97
CA GLY A 100 0.25 -18.98 -30.41
C GLY A 100 -1.23 -18.69 -30.68
N ALA A 101 -1.92 -19.60 -31.39
CA ALA A 101 -3.35 -19.52 -31.66
C ALA A 101 -4.21 -20.28 -30.62
N ASP A 102 -3.59 -21.06 -29.74
CA ASP A 102 -4.28 -21.88 -28.76
C ASP A 102 -4.38 -21.17 -27.40
N PHE A 103 -5.31 -21.66 -26.58
CA PHE A 103 -5.60 -21.12 -25.26
C PHE A 103 -5.68 -22.21 -24.21
N LEU A 104 -5.01 -22.00 -23.07
CA LEU A 104 -5.04 -22.88 -21.92
C LEU A 104 -5.85 -22.23 -20.80
N THR A 105 -6.98 -22.83 -20.43
CA THR A 105 -7.87 -22.30 -19.38
C THR A 105 -7.27 -22.52 -17.99
N TYR A 106 -7.47 -21.54 -17.13
CA TYR A 106 -7.03 -21.60 -15.74
C TYR A 106 -8.04 -20.85 -14.85
N GLU A 107 -7.87 -20.99 -13.54
CA GLU A 107 -8.66 -20.23 -12.57
C GLU A 107 -7.83 -19.87 -11.35
N LEU A 108 -8.17 -18.76 -10.69
CA LEU A 108 -7.50 -18.26 -9.49
C LEU A 108 -8.45 -18.28 -8.30
N TYR A 109 -7.94 -18.68 -7.14
CA TYR A 109 -8.71 -18.95 -5.93
C TYR A 109 -8.10 -18.27 -4.70
N GLN A 110 -8.96 -17.98 -3.73
CA GLN A 110 -8.61 -17.36 -2.45
C GLN A 110 -8.05 -18.36 -1.43
N ASN A 111 -8.35 -19.65 -1.60
CA ASN A 111 -8.08 -20.67 -0.61
C ASN A 111 -7.32 -21.88 -1.17
N THR A 112 -6.62 -22.58 -0.29
CA THR A 112 -5.84 -23.79 -0.60
C THR A 112 -6.66 -24.89 -1.26
N GLY A 113 -7.92 -25.05 -0.84
CA GLY A 113 -8.86 -26.02 -1.39
C GLY A 113 -9.40 -25.68 -2.78
N ARG A 114 -9.14 -24.45 -3.27
CA ARG A 114 -9.57 -23.98 -4.60
C ARG A 114 -11.07 -24.12 -4.82
N THR A 115 -11.83 -23.71 -3.80
CA THR A 115 -13.30 -23.75 -3.82
C THR A 115 -13.89 -22.35 -3.96
N THR A 116 -13.12 -21.31 -3.63
CA THR A 116 -13.56 -19.92 -3.70
C THR A 116 -12.78 -19.20 -4.79
N VAL A 117 -13.41 -19.02 -5.96
CA VAL A 117 -12.83 -18.27 -7.07
C VAL A 117 -12.56 -16.83 -6.63
N TRP A 118 -11.36 -16.34 -6.91
CA TRP A 118 -10.99 -14.96 -6.70
C TRP A 118 -11.30 -14.15 -7.95
N GLY A 119 -12.43 -13.44 -7.92
CA GLY A 119 -12.91 -12.64 -9.05
C GLY A 119 -12.96 -11.15 -8.74
N SER A 120 -13.87 -10.47 -9.45
CA SER A 120 -14.19 -9.04 -9.31
C SER A 120 -15.65 -8.86 -8.87
N GLY A 121 -16.03 -7.66 -8.41
CA GLY A 121 -17.28 -7.39 -7.72
C GLY A 121 -17.43 -7.93 -6.28
N ALA A 122 -18.34 -7.32 -5.52
CA ALA A 122 -18.54 -7.55 -4.08
C ALA A 122 -18.72 -9.03 -3.67
N ALA A 123 -19.25 -9.87 -4.58
CA ALA A 123 -19.48 -11.29 -4.32
C ALA A 123 -18.22 -12.19 -4.49
N ALA A 124 -17.23 -11.77 -5.28
CA ALA A 124 -16.11 -12.63 -5.68
C ALA A 124 -14.71 -12.08 -5.36
N GLY A 125 -14.57 -10.78 -5.07
CA GLY A 125 -13.29 -10.27 -4.59
C GLY A 125 -13.02 -10.64 -3.14
N GLN A 126 -11.75 -10.58 -2.76
CA GLN A 126 -11.31 -10.85 -1.41
C GLN A 126 -11.52 -9.60 -0.55
N THR A 127 -12.51 -9.62 0.35
CA THR A 127 -12.65 -8.58 1.37
C THR A 127 -11.52 -8.68 2.38
N ILE A 128 -10.95 -7.52 2.73
CA ILE A 128 -9.83 -7.38 3.65
C ILE A 128 -10.25 -6.49 4.80
N VAL A 129 -10.22 -7.06 6.01
CA VAL A 129 -10.48 -6.32 7.25
C VAL A 129 -9.52 -5.14 7.40
N ALA A 130 -9.95 -4.11 8.13
CA ALA A 130 -9.18 -2.89 8.35
C ALA A 130 -7.73 -3.17 8.78
N ALA A 131 -6.77 -2.53 8.11
CA ALA A 131 -5.35 -2.73 8.40
C ALA A 131 -5.00 -2.29 9.83
N PRO A 132 -4.37 -3.15 10.66
CA PRO A 132 -4.04 -2.80 12.04
C PRO A 132 -2.86 -1.81 12.13
N SER A 133 -2.02 -1.77 11.10
CA SER A 133 -0.84 -0.91 10.97
C SER A 133 -0.47 -0.75 9.49
N LYS A 134 0.63 -0.02 9.22
CA LYS A 134 1.25 0.09 7.88
C LYS A 134 2.11 -1.13 7.49
N ALA A 135 2.02 -2.24 8.22
CA ALA A 135 2.77 -3.44 7.88
C ALA A 135 2.18 -4.11 6.63
N PRO A 136 3.03 -4.62 5.71
CA PRO A 136 2.56 -5.36 4.55
C PRO A 136 1.77 -6.61 4.95
N ARG A 137 0.72 -6.92 4.19
CA ARG A 137 -0.11 -8.12 4.36
C ARG A 137 -0.11 -8.90 3.06
N THR A 138 0.30 -10.16 3.15
CA THR A 138 0.39 -11.06 2.01
C THR A 138 -0.84 -11.95 1.92
N PHE A 139 -1.41 -12.02 0.73
CA PHE A 139 -2.52 -12.89 0.38
C PHE A 139 -2.05 -13.85 -0.73
N THR A 140 -2.09 -15.15 -0.46
CA THR A 140 -1.71 -16.17 -1.43
C THR A 140 -2.79 -16.31 -2.49
N VAL A 141 -2.38 -16.27 -3.76
CA VAL A 141 -3.23 -16.59 -4.91
C VAL A 141 -2.99 -18.04 -5.25
N TYR A 142 -4.04 -18.85 -5.23
CA TYR A 142 -3.98 -20.26 -5.59
C TYR A 142 -4.48 -20.41 -7.03
N GLY A 143 -3.61 -20.72 -8.00
CA GLY A 143 -4.02 -20.92 -9.39
C GLY A 143 -4.13 -22.40 -9.78
N ARG A 144 -5.07 -22.74 -10.66
CA ARG A 144 -5.21 -24.09 -11.22
C ARG A 144 -5.43 -24.04 -12.73
N VAL A 145 -4.68 -24.84 -13.48
CA VAL A 145 -4.99 -25.22 -14.86
C VAL A 145 -5.74 -26.55 -14.83
N ALA A 146 -6.88 -26.64 -15.53
CA ALA A 146 -7.67 -27.86 -15.60
C ALA A 146 -6.91 -28.99 -16.33
N ALA A 147 -7.17 -30.24 -15.94
CA ALA A 147 -6.62 -31.43 -16.60
C ALA A 147 -7.18 -31.60 -18.03
N GLY A 148 -6.44 -32.32 -18.87
CA GLY A 148 -6.90 -32.83 -20.16
C GLY A 148 -7.08 -31.80 -21.27
N GLN A 149 -6.48 -30.61 -21.16
CA GLN A 149 -6.54 -29.59 -22.21
C GLN A 149 -5.49 -29.86 -23.29
N ASP A 150 -5.92 -30.46 -24.39
CA ASP A 150 -5.04 -30.71 -25.54
C ASP A 150 -4.86 -29.43 -26.37
N VAL A 151 -3.66 -28.85 -26.30
CA VAL A 151 -3.29 -27.57 -26.92
C VAL A 151 -1.87 -27.68 -27.47
N ALA A 152 -1.51 -26.88 -28.49
CA ALA A 152 -0.18 -26.96 -29.10
C ALA A 152 0.94 -26.67 -28.10
N ALA A 153 2.11 -27.28 -28.33
CA ALA A 153 3.32 -26.99 -27.54
C ALA A 153 3.76 -25.53 -27.73
N ALA A 154 3.62 -24.73 -26.68
CA ALA A 154 3.97 -23.31 -26.66
C ALA A 154 4.15 -22.81 -25.21
N SER A 155 4.65 -21.59 -25.06
CA SER A 155 4.62 -20.87 -23.80
C SER A 155 3.29 -20.11 -23.66
N TYR A 156 2.48 -20.51 -22.69
CA TYR A 156 1.15 -19.91 -22.43
C TYR A 156 1.27 -18.79 -21.40
N ASN A 157 0.81 -17.59 -21.74
CA ASN A 157 0.88 -16.42 -20.84
C ASN A 157 -0.46 -15.66 -20.78
N ASP A 158 -0.70 -15.02 -19.64
CA ASP A 158 -1.80 -14.08 -19.45
C ASP A 158 -1.41 -12.99 -18.45
N THR A 159 -2.13 -11.86 -18.48
CA THR A 159 -1.94 -10.75 -17.55
C THR A 159 -3.24 -10.44 -16.84
N VAL A 160 -3.30 -10.74 -15.54
CA VAL A 160 -4.45 -10.42 -14.68
C VAL A 160 -4.19 -9.12 -13.92
N VAL A 161 -5.11 -8.17 -14.05
CA VAL A 161 -5.08 -6.93 -13.27
C VAL A 161 -5.60 -7.19 -11.86
N ALA A 162 -4.81 -6.81 -10.85
CA ALA A 162 -5.24 -6.79 -9.45
C ALA A 162 -5.63 -5.36 -9.05
N THR A 163 -6.81 -5.18 -8.47
CA THR A 163 -7.36 -3.85 -8.14
C THR A 163 -7.75 -3.76 -6.67
N ILE A 164 -7.34 -2.69 -6.00
CA ILE A 164 -7.82 -2.35 -4.66
C ILE A 164 -9.07 -1.47 -4.79
N ASN A 165 -10.13 -1.84 -4.10
CA ASN A 165 -11.36 -1.06 -3.93
C ASN A 165 -11.55 -0.66 -2.45
N PHE A 166 -12.03 0.56 -2.21
CA PHE A 166 -12.22 1.16 -0.88
C PHE A 166 -13.68 1.24 -0.45
#